data_AF-A0A354CHR9-F1
#
_entry.id   AF-A0A354CHR9-F1
#
_cell.length_a   1.000
_cell.length_b   1.000
_cell.length_c   1.000
_cell.angle_alpha   90.00
_cell.angle_beta   90.00
_cell.angle_gamma   90.00
#
_symmetry.space_group_name_H-M   'P 1'
#
loop_
_entity.id
_entity.type
_entity.pdbx_description
1 polymer ?
#
loop_
_entity_poly.entity_id
_entity_poly.type
_entity_poly.pdbx_seq_one_letter_code
_entity_poly.pdbx_strand_id
1 'polypeptide(L)'
;CYDRPHNDEIQPHRDITEEKLIRYCIKHGIPIVATCRGMQYINVLFGGRLHYHPKLKIERPRGVDHPVRLVKEDRIIQVNNYHQDVIYEGELAPCFEVLAVDEQNHTIEAYGSEEMKLLALQWHPERKFETAEAQDETRKIIVNFIQSHIR
;
A
#
# COMPACT_ATOMS: atom_id res chain seq x y z
N CYS A 1 15.22 -2.24 3.48
CA CYS A 1 15.99 -3.41 2.97
C CYS A 1 15.14 -4.67 3.11
N TYR A 2 15.26 -5.62 2.18
CA TYR A 2 14.59 -6.93 2.30
C TYR A 2 15.28 -7.78 3.37
N ASP A 3 14.49 -8.50 4.17
CA ASP A 3 14.99 -9.18 5.38
C ASP A 3 15.61 -10.55 5.11
N ARG A 4 15.43 -11.10 3.91
CA ARG A 4 16.00 -12.38 3.43
C ARG A 4 16.18 -12.34 1.90
N PRO A 5 17.07 -13.16 1.32
CA PRO A 5 17.21 -13.28 -0.12
C PRO A 5 15.99 -13.98 -0.73
N HIS A 6 15.38 -13.31 -1.70
CA HIS A 6 14.12 -13.66 -2.32
C HIS A 6 14.38 -14.57 -3.54
N ASN A 7 14.54 -15.87 -3.34
CA ASN A 7 14.81 -16.77 -4.46
C ASN A 7 13.54 -17.06 -5.26
N ASP A 8 13.66 -16.91 -6.59
CA ASP A 8 12.69 -17.03 -7.71
C ASP A 8 11.97 -15.75 -8.18
N GLU A 9 11.96 -14.65 -7.42
CA GLU A 9 11.06 -13.48 -7.67
C GLU A 9 11.76 -12.11 -7.71
N ILE A 10 13.09 -12.05 -7.77
CA ILE A 10 13.81 -10.79 -8.05
C ILE A 10 13.47 -10.40 -9.49
N GLN A 11 12.70 -9.32 -9.67
CA GLN A 11 12.30 -8.79 -10.98
C GLN A 11 13.16 -7.56 -11.29
N PRO A 12 14.49 -7.69 -11.45
CA PRO A 12 15.41 -6.54 -11.43
C PRO A 12 15.12 -5.58 -12.59
N HIS A 13 14.71 -6.10 -13.75
CA HIS A 13 14.31 -5.26 -14.87
C HIS A 13 13.04 -4.47 -14.58
N ARG A 14 12.09 -5.05 -13.85
CA ARG A 14 10.88 -4.36 -13.40
C ARG A 14 11.22 -3.33 -12.33
N ASP A 15 12.02 -3.69 -11.32
CA ASP A 15 12.44 -2.79 -10.25
C ASP A 15 13.15 -1.55 -10.79
N ILE A 16 14.08 -1.72 -11.74
CA ILE A 16 14.76 -0.62 -12.42
C ILE A 16 13.77 0.26 -13.18
N THR A 17 12.78 -0.35 -13.84
CA THR A 17 11.78 0.38 -14.63
C THR A 17 10.80 1.14 -13.73
N GLU A 18 10.30 0.48 -12.69
CA GLU A 18 9.41 1.05 -11.68
C GLU A 18 10.12 2.19 -10.94
N GLU A 19 11.37 2.01 -10.52
CA GLU A 19 12.14 3.10 -9.89
C GLU A 19 12.25 4.32 -10.80
N LYS A 20 12.64 4.12 -12.07
CA LYS A 20 12.72 5.21 -13.05
C LYS A 20 11.38 5.91 -13.24
N LEU A 21 10.29 5.15 -13.32
CA LEU A 21 8.94 5.68 -13.51
C LEU A 21 8.46 6.44 -12.26
N ILE A 22 8.65 5.89 -11.07
CA ILE A 22 8.31 6.53 -9.79
C ILE A 22 9.06 7.86 -9.67
N ARG A 23 10.39 7.85 -9.87
CA ARG A 23 11.20 9.07 -9.82
C ARG A 23 10.79 10.10 -10.87
N TYR A 24 10.43 9.65 -12.07
CA TYR A 24 9.91 10.53 -13.12
C TYR A 24 8.59 11.18 -12.69
N CYS A 25 7.63 10.38 -12.23
CA CYS A 25 6.33 10.89 -11.79
C CYS A 25 6.48 11.92 -10.66
N ILE A 26 7.31 11.63 -9.65
CA ILE A 26 7.60 12.57 -8.55
C ILE A 26 8.21 13.86 -9.09
N LYS A 27 9.26 13.76 -9.92
CA LYS A 27 9.95 14.93 -10.50
C LYS A 27 9.01 15.82 -11.32
N HIS A 28 8.04 15.21 -12.00
CA HIS A 28 7.10 15.91 -12.89
C HIS A 28 5.74 16.21 -12.24
N GLY A 29 5.57 15.90 -10.94
CA GLY A 29 4.31 16.12 -10.22
C GLY A 29 3.13 15.34 -10.81
N ILE A 30 3.38 14.15 -11.37
CA ILE A 30 2.36 13.23 -11.88
C ILE A 30 1.87 12.37 -10.71
N PRO A 31 0.55 12.33 -10.44
CA PRO A 31 0.01 11.55 -9.33
C PRO A 31 0.26 10.04 -9.49
N ILE A 32 0.59 9.36 -8.39
CA ILE A 32 0.87 7.92 -8.34
C ILE A 32 -0.17 7.24 -7.46
N VAL A 33 -0.82 6.21 -7.99
CA VAL A 33 -1.57 5.22 -7.20
C VAL A 33 -0.81 3.90 -7.27
N ALA A 34 -0.31 3.43 -6.12
CA ALA A 34 0.47 2.21 -6.01
C ALA A 34 -0.32 1.15 -5.23
N THR A 35 -0.47 -0.05 -5.79
CA THR A 35 -1.26 -1.12 -5.18
C THR A 35 -0.39 -2.33 -4.85
N CYS A 36 -0.62 -2.94 -3.68
CA CYS A 36 0.05 -4.13 -3.18
C CYS A 36 1.58 -4.06 -3.32
N ARG A 37 2.18 -4.82 -4.25
CA ARG A 37 3.62 -4.78 -4.52
C ARG A 37 4.15 -3.37 -4.82
N GLY A 38 3.35 -2.54 -5.50
CA GLY A 38 3.72 -1.16 -5.80
C GLY A 38 4.00 -0.35 -4.53
N MET A 39 3.14 -0.46 -3.50
CA MET A 39 3.40 0.22 -2.24
C MET A 39 4.56 -0.40 -1.46
N GLN A 40 4.70 -1.72 -1.50
CA GLN A 40 5.82 -2.39 -0.83
C GLN A 40 7.16 -1.92 -1.40
N TYR A 41 7.26 -1.85 -2.72
CA TYR A 41 8.45 -1.40 -3.41
C TYR A 41 8.74 0.08 -3.15
N ILE A 42 7.73 0.95 -3.20
CA ILE A 42 7.91 2.37 -2.88
C ILE A 42 8.37 2.54 -1.44
N ASN A 43 7.81 1.82 -0.46
CA ASN A 43 8.30 1.89 0.92
C ASN A 43 9.79 1.56 1.02
N VAL A 44 10.23 0.46 0.41
CA VAL A 44 11.63 0.04 0.40
C VAL A 44 12.52 1.05 -0.32
N LEU A 45 12.07 1.59 -1.46
CA LEU A 45 12.80 2.58 -2.25
C LEU A 45 13.11 3.86 -1.46
N PHE A 46 12.23 4.23 -0.52
CA PHE A 46 12.36 5.41 0.32
C PHE A 46 12.92 5.11 1.73
N GLY A 47 13.48 3.91 1.94
CA GLY A 47 14.22 3.56 3.15
C GLY A 47 13.40 2.86 4.24
N GLY A 48 12.15 2.52 3.97
CA GLY A 48 11.35 1.65 4.83
C GLY A 48 11.77 0.17 4.77
N ARG A 49 11.08 -0.66 5.53
CA ARG A 49 11.31 -2.10 5.60
C ARG A 49 10.06 -2.89 5.21
N LEU A 50 10.29 -4.05 4.59
CA LEU A 50 9.27 -4.99 4.17
C LEU A 50 9.57 -6.34 4.82
N HIS A 51 8.57 -6.89 5.50
CA HIS A 51 8.66 -8.23 6.06
C HIS A 51 8.09 -9.23 5.08
N TYR A 52 8.92 -10.18 4.65
CA TYR A 52 8.52 -11.21 3.72
C TYR A 52 7.78 -12.33 4.45
N HIS A 53 6.49 -12.51 4.16
CA HIS A 53 5.63 -13.56 4.69
C HIS A 53 5.79 -13.82 6.21
N PRO A 54 5.72 -12.80 7.09
CA PRO A 54 5.87 -13.03 8.52
C PRO A 54 4.68 -13.82 9.08
N LYS A 55 4.90 -14.43 10.24
CA LYS A 55 3.81 -15.03 11.01
C LYS A 55 3.00 -13.94 11.70
N LEU A 56 1.83 -13.64 11.16
CA LEU A 56 0.89 -12.67 11.73
C LEU A 56 0.24 -13.20 13.02
N LYS A 57 -0.21 -12.27 13.87
CA LYS A 57 -0.94 -12.59 15.11
C LYS A 57 -2.33 -13.12 14.78
N ILE A 58 -3.01 -12.47 13.84
CA ILE A 58 -4.28 -12.91 13.27
C ILE A 58 -4.03 -13.24 11.80
N GLU A 59 -4.42 -14.45 11.39
CA GLU A 59 -4.27 -14.88 10.00
C GLU A 59 -5.05 -13.97 9.05
N ARG A 60 -4.46 -13.73 7.88
CA ARG A 60 -5.08 -13.03 6.75
C ARG A 60 -5.10 -13.98 5.56
N PRO A 61 -6.13 -14.83 5.44
CA PRO A 61 -6.26 -15.71 4.30
C PRO A 61 -6.39 -14.90 3.01
N ARG A 62 -5.83 -15.42 1.92
CA ARG A 62 -5.93 -14.79 0.60
C ARG A 62 -7.38 -14.85 0.09
N GLY A 63 -7.89 -13.72 -0.38
CA GLY A 63 -9.24 -13.56 -0.92
C GLY A 63 -10.35 -13.43 0.11
N VAL A 64 -9.99 -13.21 1.38
CA VAL A 64 -10.94 -12.90 2.47
C VAL A 64 -10.74 -11.45 2.86
N ASP A 65 -11.83 -10.71 2.97
CA ASP A 65 -11.77 -9.31 3.37
C ASP A 65 -11.46 -9.20 4.88
N HIS A 66 -10.82 -8.10 5.28
CA HIS A 66 -10.50 -7.86 6.68
C HIS A 66 -10.69 -6.38 7.07
N PRO A 67 -10.89 -6.09 8.37
CA PRO A 67 -11.03 -4.72 8.83
C PRO A 67 -9.70 -3.96 8.75
N VAL A 68 -9.79 -2.70 8.33
CA VAL A 68 -8.71 -1.73 8.30
C VAL A 68 -9.23 -0.40 8.84
N ARG A 69 -8.49 0.24 9.75
CA ARG A 69 -8.84 1.56 10.28
C ARG A 69 -8.19 2.65 9.43
N LEU A 70 -9.02 3.56 8.91
CA LEU A 70 -8.60 4.83 8.32
C LEU A 70 -8.19 5.79 9.44
N VAL A 71 -6.92 6.16 9.49
CA VAL A 71 -6.33 6.85 10.65
C VAL A 71 -6.94 8.23 10.88
N LYS A 72 -7.13 9.00 9.82
CA LYS A 72 -7.63 10.38 9.90
C LYS A 72 -9.12 10.47 10.19
N GLU A 73 -9.89 9.48 9.73
CA GLU A 73 -11.35 9.43 9.90
C GLU A 73 -11.77 8.71 11.18
N ASP A 74 -10.86 8.00 11.82
CA ASP A 74 -11.12 7.09 12.94
C ASP A 74 -12.28 6.11 12.64
N ARG A 75 -12.24 5.54 11.43
CA ARG A 75 -13.31 4.69 10.88
C ARG A 75 -12.74 3.39 10.33
N ILE A 76 -13.47 2.29 10.54
CA ILE A 76 -13.10 0.97 10.01
C ILE A 76 -13.82 0.72 8.68
N ILE A 77 -13.07 0.22 7.70
CA ILE A 77 -13.59 -0.29 6.43
C ILE A 77 -13.16 -1.76 6.23
N GLN A 78 -13.84 -2.48 5.35
CA GLN A 78 -13.41 -3.81 4.90
C GLN A 78 -12.62 -3.68 3.61
N VAL A 79 -11.51 -4.41 3.49
CA VAL A 79 -10.68 -4.45 2.28
C VAL A 79 -10.26 -5.89 1.97
N ASN A 80 -10.06 -6.19 0.69
CA ASN A 80 -9.61 -7.51 0.27
C ASN A 80 -8.14 -7.76 0.57
N ASN A 81 -7.79 -9.00 0.90
CA ASN A 81 -6.39 -9.39 1.09
C ASN A 81 -5.90 -10.31 -0.04
N TYR A 82 -4.82 -9.93 -0.72
CA TYR A 82 -4.12 -10.80 -1.67
C TYR A 82 -2.60 -10.74 -1.53
N HIS A 83 -2.11 -10.35 -0.35
CA HIS A 83 -0.69 -10.26 -0.02
C HIS A 83 -0.35 -11.14 1.19
N GLN A 84 0.95 -11.37 1.36
CA GLN A 84 1.51 -12.04 2.54
C GLN A 84 2.64 -11.21 3.14
N ASP A 85 3.28 -10.37 2.34
CA ASP A 85 4.26 -9.40 2.78
C ASP A 85 3.58 -8.19 3.41
N VAL A 86 4.22 -7.63 4.43
CA VAL A 86 3.66 -6.54 5.23
C VAL A 86 4.72 -5.51 5.60
N ILE A 87 4.25 -4.30 5.92
CA ILE A 87 5.03 -3.23 6.52
C ILE A 87 4.45 -3.01 7.92
N TYR A 88 5.27 -3.10 8.97
CA TYR A 88 4.81 -2.77 10.33
C TYR A 88 4.79 -1.26 10.56
N GLU A 89 3.95 -0.78 11.48
CA GLU A 89 3.75 0.67 11.74
C GLU A 89 5.05 1.45 12.04
N GLY A 90 6.05 0.81 12.64
CA GLY A 90 7.36 1.40 12.94
C GLY A 90 8.39 1.34 11.80
N GLU A 91 8.01 0.83 10.63
CA GLU A 91 8.92 0.49 9.54
C GLU A 91 8.51 1.08 8.18
N LEU A 92 7.49 1.93 8.20
CA LEU A 92 7.18 2.83 7.09
C LEU A 92 8.32 3.85 6.93
N ALA A 93 8.66 4.16 5.68
CA ALA A 93 9.63 5.20 5.39
C ALA A 93 9.19 6.55 6.01
N PRO A 94 10.09 7.30 6.66
CA PRO A 94 9.74 8.46 7.48
C PRO A 94 9.17 9.65 6.67
N CYS A 95 9.28 9.63 5.35
CA CYS A 95 8.70 10.64 4.46
C CYS A 95 7.23 10.39 4.09
N PHE A 96 6.62 9.30 4.56
CA PHE A 96 5.24 8.96 4.27
C PHE A 96 4.33 9.14 5.48
N GLU A 97 3.09 9.51 5.21
CA GLU A 97 2.02 9.59 6.21
C GLU A 97 1.21 8.30 6.20
N VAL A 98 0.95 7.73 7.38
CA VAL A 98 0.08 6.57 7.55
C VAL A 98 -1.37 6.98 7.27
N LEU A 99 -2.04 6.30 6.35
CA LEU A 99 -3.44 6.55 6.01
C LEU A 99 -4.37 5.47 6.56
N ALA A 100 -3.93 4.20 6.58
CA ALA A 100 -4.74 3.10 7.06
C ALA A 100 -3.91 1.96 7.68
N VAL A 101 -4.44 1.30 8.71
CA VAL A 101 -3.77 0.23 9.46
C VAL A 101 -4.68 -0.97 9.75
N ASP A 102 -4.12 -2.17 9.71
CA ASP A 102 -4.71 -3.35 10.36
C ASP A 102 -4.25 -3.37 11.83
N GLU A 103 -5.11 -2.88 12.73
CA GLU A 103 -4.81 -2.77 14.16
C GLU A 103 -4.61 -4.12 14.86
N GLN A 104 -5.13 -5.20 14.28
CA GLN A 104 -5.00 -6.52 14.90
C GLN A 104 -3.60 -7.11 14.71
N ASN A 105 -2.93 -6.71 13.63
CA ASN A 105 -1.57 -7.15 13.27
C ASN A 105 -0.52 -6.03 13.33
N HIS A 106 -0.92 -4.78 13.55
CA HIS A 106 -0.06 -3.60 13.56
C HIS A 106 0.68 -3.37 12.23
N THR A 107 -0.02 -3.59 11.12
CA THR A 107 0.51 -3.47 9.76
C THR A 107 -0.12 -2.30 9.01
N ILE A 108 0.70 -1.65 8.17
CA ILE A 108 0.28 -0.56 7.28
C ILE A 108 -0.49 -1.13 6.10
N GLU A 109 -1.69 -0.60 5.89
CA GLU A 109 -2.58 -0.98 4.79
C GLU A 109 -2.73 0.14 3.75
N ALA A 110 -2.49 1.40 4.15
CA ALA A 110 -2.32 2.50 3.22
C ALA A 110 -1.41 3.58 3.77
N TYR A 111 -0.69 4.26 2.88
CA TYR A 111 0.10 5.46 3.21
C TYR A 111 0.10 6.44 2.04
N GLY A 112 0.55 7.67 2.27
CA GLY A 112 0.58 8.70 1.24
C GLY A 112 1.66 9.76 1.41
N SER A 113 1.75 10.65 0.42
CA SER A 113 2.57 11.86 0.47
C SER A 113 1.97 12.93 -0.44
N GLU A 114 1.60 14.07 0.13
CA GLU A 114 1.12 15.24 -0.61
C GLU A 114 2.24 15.82 -1.50
N GLU A 115 3.48 15.89 -0.99
CA GLU A 115 4.63 16.39 -1.76
C GLU A 115 4.90 15.55 -3.01
N MET A 116 4.86 14.22 -2.87
CA MET A 116 5.11 13.29 -3.98
C MET A 116 3.86 12.98 -4.80
N LYS A 117 2.68 13.50 -4.41
CA LYS A 117 1.37 13.13 -4.97
C LYS A 117 1.22 11.61 -5.05
N LEU A 118 1.32 10.95 -3.90
CA LEU A 118 1.31 9.49 -3.79
C LEU A 118 0.16 9.01 -2.91
N LEU A 119 -0.58 8.03 -3.43
CA LEU A 119 -1.47 7.15 -2.67
C LEU A 119 -0.99 5.71 -2.83
N ALA A 120 -0.73 5.04 -1.72
CA ALA A 120 -0.31 3.64 -1.66
C ALA A 120 -1.32 2.81 -0.88
N LEU A 121 -1.81 1.73 -1.49
CA LEU A 121 -2.83 0.81 -0.94
C LEU A 121 -2.28 -0.62 -0.95
N GLN A 122 -2.45 -1.36 0.14
CA GLN A 122 -1.91 -2.72 0.27
C GLN A 122 -2.89 -3.74 -0.32
N TRP A 123 -4.20 -3.47 -0.19
CA TRP A 123 -5.26 -4.22 -0.85
C TRP A 123 -5.34 -3.92 -2.35
N HIS A 124 -6.16 -4.69 -3.06
CA HIS A 124 -6.29 -4.61 -4.51
C HIS A 124 -7.61 -3.94 -4.92
N PRO A 125 -7.62 -2.65 -5.28
CA PRO A 125 -8.83 -1.97 -5.78
C PRO A 125 -9.35 -2.58 -7.09
N GLU A 126 -8.51 -3.26 -7.85
CA GLU A 126 -8.86 -3.90 -9.12
C GLU A 126 -9.48 -5.30 -8.95
N ARG A 127 -9.52 -5.84 -7.72
CA ARG A 127 -10.08 -7.16 -7.41
C ARG A 127 -11.47 -7.05 -6.81
N LYS A 128 -12.16 -8.20 -6.73
CA LYS A 128 -13.46 -8.29 -6.08
C LYS A 128 -13.30 -8.12 -4.57
N PHE A 129 -14.29 -7.48 -3.98
CA PHE A 129 -14.51 -7.39 -2.54
C PHE A 129 -15.70 -8.27 -2.15
N GLU A 130 -15.82 -8.62 -0.87
CA GLU A 130 -16.95 -9.38 -0.36
C GLU A 130 -18.26 -8.58 -0.43
N THR A 131 -18.18 -7.25 -0.29
CA THR A 131 -19.35 -6.36 -0.31
C THR A 131 -19.17 -5.20 -1.31
N ALA A 132 -20.30 -4.70 -1.83
CA ALA A 132 -20.31 -3.50 -2.67
C ALA A 132 -19.85 -2.26 -1.90
N GLU A 133 -20.16 -2.18 -0.60
CA GLU A 133 -19.72 -1.09 0.27
C GLU A 133 -18.18 -1.00 0.34
N ALA A 134 -17.49 -2.12 0.56
CA ALA A 134 -16.03 -2.17 0.59
C ALA A 134 -15.39 -1.69 -0.74
N GLN A 135 -15.99 -2.08 -1.86
CA GLN A 135 -15.58 -1.63 -3.18
C GLN A 135 -15.81 -0.12 -3.37
N ASP A 136 -16.97 0.39 -2.94
CA ASP A 136 -17.31 1.81 -3.05
C ASP A 136 -16.41 2.69 -2.17
N GLU A 137 -16.07 2.26 -0.96
CA GLU A 137 -15.13 2.97 -0.09
C GLU A 137 -13.74 3.07 -0.73
N THR A 138 -13.23 1.95 -1.25
CA THR A 138 -11.95 1.96 -1.99
C THR A 138 -11.99 2.89 -3.20
N ARG A 139 -13.10 2.87 -3.96
CA ARG A 139 -13.30 3.77 -5.09
C ARG A 139 -13.29 5.24 -4.68
N LYS A 140 -13.98 5.60 -3.59
CA LYS A 140 -14.02 6.98 -3.08
C LYS A 140 -12.63 7.47 -2.72
N ILE A 141 -11.82 6.65 -2.04
CA ILE A 141 -10.43 6.99 -1.68
C ILE A 141 -9.62 7.36 -2.94
N ILE A 142 -9.65 6.50 -3.97
CA ILE A 142 -8.89 6.71 -5.21
C ILE A 142 -9.41 7.93 -5.98
N VAL A 143 -10.73 8.07 -6.13
CA VAL A 143 -11.33 9.20 -6.87
C VAL A 143 -11.01 10.53 -6.19
N ASN A 144 -11.13 10.60 -4.86
CA ASN A 144 -10.81 11.81 -4.10
C ASN A 144 -9.34 12.20 -4.28
N PHE A 145 -8.42 11.24 -4.23
CA PHE A 145 -7.00 11.46 -4.47
C PHE A 145 -6.72 11.99 -5.89
N ILE A 146 -7.35 11.41 -6.90
CA ILE A 146 -7.18 11.87 -8.29
C ILE A 146 -7.71 13.30 -8.45
N GLN A 147 -8.90 13.58 -7.93
CA GLN A 147 -9.56 14.89 -8.03
C GLN A 147 -8.80 15.99 -7.28
N SER A 148 -8.10 15.67 -6.18
CA SER A 148 -7.30 16.67 -5.48
C SER A 148 -6.01 17.05 -6.22
N HIS A 149 -5.53 16.21 -7.13
CA HIS A 149 -4.21 16.36 -7.76
C HIS A 149 -4.22 16.61 -9.28
N ILE A 150 -5.34 16.37 -9.95
CA ILE A 150 -5.54 16.69 -11.37
C ILE A 150 -6.48 17.89 -11.45
N ARG A 151 -5.90 19.06 -11.75
CA ARG A 151 -6.63 20.27 -12.13
C ARG A 151 -6.39 20.58 -13.60
#